data_AF-A0A9N9BSJ9-F1
#
_entry.id   AF-A0A9N9BSJ9-F1
#
_cell.length_a   1.000
_cell.length_b   1.000
_cell.length_c   1.000
_cell.angle_alpha   90.00
_cell.angle_beta   90.00
_cell.angle_gamma   90.00
#
_symmetry.space_group_name_H-M   'P 1'
#
loop_
_entity.id
_entity.type
_entity.pdbx_description
1 polymer ?
#
loop_
_entity_poly.entity_id
_entity_poly.type
_entity_poly.pdbx_seq_one_letter_code
_entity_poly.pdbx_strand_id
1 'polypeptide(L)'
;MVVNQGQKFPQTNETNNNLKTQEYRKGRFTEEEDQDLIKFYNMYIEDQRNKILAVMEPHLNRNSKSLRERYCNHLDPNVDHSELTKEEKLKIKFIYESLRTTSFSEIARILNQSNVERNEKRRTDFLIRNYLSPRLRKEKRIKDRMSITNILNN
;
A
#
# COMPACT_ATOMS: atom_id res chain seq x y z
N MET A 1 -31.71 -17.18 21.88
CA MET A 1 -31.11 -16.67 20.62
C MET A 1 -29.83 -17.44 20.37
N VAL A 2 -29.75 -18.08 19.22
CA VAL A 2 -28.87 -19.22 18.95
C VAL A 2 -27.43 -18.76 18.74
N VAL A 3 -26.52 -19.30 19.52
CA VAL A 3 -25.07 -19.10 19.45
C VAL A 3 -24.57 -19.80 18.19
N ASN A 4 -24.21 -19.06 17.15
CA ASN A 4 -23.74 -19.65 15.89
C ASN A 4 -22.31 -20.16 16.09
N GLN A 5 -22.20 -21.49 16.20
CA GLN A 5 -20.96 -22.21 16.44
C GLN A 5 -20.02 -22.12 15.22
N GLY A 6 -18.72 -22.09 15.50
CA GLY A 6 -17.66 -21.83 14.55
C GLY A 6 -17.75 -22.63 13.25
N GLN A 7 -17.84 -21.89 12.14
CA GLN A 7 -17.57 -22.45 10.82
C GLN A 7 -16.08 -22.78 10.74
N LYS A 8 -15.77 -24.08 10.72
CA LYS A 8 -14.41 -24.59 10.51
C LYS A 8 -13.97 -24.26 9.09
N PHE A 9 -12.78 -23.65 8.97
CA PHE A 9 -12.13 -23.39 7.70
C PHE A 9 -11.84 -24.71 6.95
N PRO A 10 -12.03 -24.77 5.62
CA PRO A 10 -11.51 -25.89 4.83
C PRO A 10 -9.99 -25.92 4.96
N GLN A 11 -9.46 -27.02 5.47
CA GLN A 11 -8.01 -27.24 5.53
C GLN A 11 -7.51 -27.62 4.14
N THR A 12 -6.72 -26.74 3.52
CA THR A 12 -5.87 -27.12 2.39
C THR A 12 -4.52 -27.58 2.96
N ASN A 13 -4.40 -28.87 3.23
CA ASN A 13 -3.10 -29.53 3.33
C ASN A 13 -2.58 -29.67 1.91
N GLU A 14 -1.52 -28.94 1.55
CA GLU A 14 -0.48 -29.35 0.58
C GLU A 14 0.51 -28.20 0.34
N THR A 15 1.65 -28.26 1.02
CA THR A 15 2.82 -27.43 0.73
C THR A 15 3.56 -28.04 -0.46
N ASN A 16 3.02 -27.88 -1.67
CA ASN A 16 3.71 -28.29 -2.90
C ASN A 16 4.63 -27.15 -3.36
N ASN A 17 5.93 -27.28 -3.01
CA ASN A 17 7.04 -26.46 -3.49
C ASN A 17 7.35 -26.72 -4.98
N ASN A 18 6.38 -26.43 -5.85
CA ASN A 18 6.58 -26.41 -7.30
C ASN A 18 5.82 -25.21 -7.88
N LEU A 19 6.35 -24.00 -7.67
CA LEU A 19 5.77 -22.77 -8.20
C LEU A 19 5.93 -22.73 -9.72
N LYS A 20 5.03 -23.41 -10.44
CA LYS A 20 4.52 -22.82 -11.68
C LYS A 20 4.01 -21.44 -11.28
N THR A 21 4.63 -20.38 -11.77
CA THR A 21 4.13 -19.02 -11.55
C THR A 21 2.75 -18.94 -12.15
N GLN A 22 1.73 -19.09 -11.31
CA GLN A 22 0.36 -18.85 -11.71
C GLN A 22 0.27 -17.43 -12.28
N GLU A 23 -0.14 -17.32 -13.54
CA GLU A 23 -0.23 -16.03 -14.21
C GLU A 23 -1.47 -15.28 -13.73
N TYR A 24 -1.28 -14.47 -12.70
CA TYR A 24 -2.32 -13.57 -12.22
C TYR A 24 -2.50 -12.38 -13.16
N ARG A 25 -3.75 -11.93 -13.31
CA ARG A 25 -4.10 -10.73 -14.08
C ARG A 25 -3.40 -9.49 -13.50
N LYS A 26 -2.80 -8.71 -14.40
CA LYS A 26 -2.14 -7.44 -14.10
C LYS A 26 -3.02 -6.26 -14.53
N GLY A 27 -2.70 -5.06 -14.04
CA GLY A 27 -3.36 -3.81 -14.46
C GLY A 27 -4.57 -3.42 -13.62
N ARG A 28 -5.41 -2.53 -14.16
CA ARG A 28 -6.52 -1.87 -13.45
C ARG A 28 -7.49 -2.87 -12.84
N PHE A 29 -7.94 -2.57 -11.63
CA PHE A 29 -9.04 -3.26 -10.96
C PHE A 29 -10.37 -2.73 -11.50
N THR A 30 -11.29 -3.65 -11.77
CA THR A 30 -12.68 -3.38 -12.10
C THR A 30 -13.46 -3.02 -10.84
N GLU A 31 -14.64 -2.42 -11.04
CA GLU A 31 -15.50 -2.06 -9.91
C GLU A 31 -16.02 -3.33 -9.22
N GLU A 32 -16.30 -4.39 -9.97
CA GLU A 32 -16.68 -5.69 -9.43
C GLU A 32 -15.58 -6.29 -8.54
N GLU A 33 -14.32 -6.29 -9.01
CA GLU A 33 -13.17 -6.73 -8.19
C GLU A 33 -13.04 -5.90 -6.91
N ASP A 34 -13.29 -4.59 -6.96
CA ASP A 34 -13.25 -3.73 -5.78
C ASP A 34 -14.37 -4.04 -4.79
N GLN A 35 -15.60 -4.26 -5.27
CA GLN A 35 -16.74 -4.61 -4.42
C GLN A 35 -16.53 -5.95 -3.72
N ASP A 36 -16.03 -6.97 -4.43
CA ASP A 36 -15.71 -8.27 -3.85
C ASP A 36 -14.62 -8.14 -2.78
N LEU A 37 -13.60 -7.31 -3.04
CA LEU A 37 -12.51 -7.08 -2.10
C LEU A 37 -12.96 -6.32 -0.85
N ILE A 38 -13.83 -5.32 -0.98
CA ILE A 38 -14.43 -4.59 0.16
C ILE A 38 -15.26 -5.54 1.01
N LYS A 39 -16.16 -6.31 0.39
CA LYS A 39 -17.01 -7.27 1.09
C LYS A 39 -16.17 -8.26 1.89
N PHE A 40 -15.11 -8.77 1.27
CA PHE A 40 -14.17 -9.66 1.94
C PHE A 40 -13.52 -9.02 3.17
N TYR A 41 -12.94 -7.82 3.04
CA TYR A 41 -12.23 -7.17 4.15
C TYR A 41 -13.15 -6.80 5.33
N ASN A 42 -14.44 -6.63 5.07
CA ASN A 42 -15.48 -6.39 6.09
C ASN A 42 -15.94 -7.66 6.80
N MET A 43 -15.81 -8.84 6.18
CA MET A 43 -16.29 -10.10 6.76
C MET A 43 -15.32 -10.71 7.78
N TYR A 44 -14.06 -10.30 7.81
CA TYR A 44 -13.02 -10.96 8.60
C TYR A 44 -12.19 -10.00 9.46
N ILE A 45 -11.82 -10.48 10.65
CA ILE A 45 -10.94 -9.79 11.60
C ILE A 45 -9.52 -9.68 11.00
N GLU A 46 -8.80 -8.61 11.34
CA GLU A 46 -7.52 -8.24 10.70
C GLU A 46 -6.50 -9.39 10.60
N ASP A 47 -6.33 -10.16 11.69
CA ASP A 47 -5.38 -11.28 11.77
C ASP A 47 -5.70 -12.45 10.81
N GLN A 48 -6.92 -12.51 10.28
CA GLN A 48 -7.34 -13.56 9.34
C GLN A 48 -7.22 -13.11 7.89
N ARG A 49 -7.05 -11.81 7.63
CA ARG A 49 -7.08 -11.26 6.26
C ARG A 49 -6.02 -11.88 5.36
N ASN A 50 -4.79 -12.09 5.85
CA ASN A 50 -3.72 -12.70 5.06
C ASN A 50 -4.04 -14.14 4.62
N LYS A 51 -4.69 -14.93 5.47
CA LYS A 51 -5.06 -16.32 5.15
C LYS A 51 -6.10 -16.37 4.05
N ILE A 52 -6.98 -15.38 4.00
CA ILE A 52 -8.12 -15.41 3.09
C ILE A 52 -7.80 -14.69 1.78
N LEU A 53 -6.85 -13.76 1.78
CA LEU A 53 -6.29 -13.27 0.51
C LEU A 53 -5.80 -14.44 -0.37
N ALA A 54 -5.18 -15.47 0.22
CA ALA A 54 -4.77 -16.68 -0.49
C ALA A 54 -5.96 -17.45 -1.09
N VAL A 55 -7.12 -17.45 -0.41
CA VAL A 55 -8.38 -18.05 -0.92
C VAL A 55 -8.97 -17.21 -2.05
N MET A 56 -8.82 -15.88 -1.98
CA MET A 56 -9.32 -14.97 -3.01
C MET A 56 -8.48 -14.94 -4.28
N GLU A 57 -7.18 -15.27 -4.20
CA GLU A 57 -6.29 -15.24 -5.36
C GLU A 57 -6.86 -15.95 -6.60
N PRO A 58 -7.33 -17.22 -6.50
CA PRO A 58 -7.93 -17.91 -7.64
C PRO A 58 -9.29 -17.32 -8.05
N HIS A 59 -10.06 -16.74 -7.12
CA HIS A 59 -11.39 -16.20 -7.42
C HIS A 59 -11.33 -14.89 -8.21
N LEU A 60 -10.42 -13.98 -7.84
CA LEU A 60 -10.24 -12.70 -8.53
C LEU A 60 -9.18 -12.76 -9.63
N ASN A 61 -8.47 -13.88 -9.76
CA ASN A 61 -7.28 -14.01 -10.60
C ASN A 61 -6.25 -12.90 -10.35
N ARG A 62 -6.03 -12.56 -9.07
CA ARG A 62 -5.06 -11.55 -8.61
C ARG A 62 -4.21 -12.13 -7.49
N ASN A 63 -2.93 -11.81 -7.44
CA ASN A 63 -2.10 -12.23 -6.30
C ASN A 63 -2.45 -11.43 -5.02
N SER A 64 -2.21 -12.03 -3.86
CA SER A 64 -2.53 -11.51 -2.52
C SER A 64 -1.87 -10.16 -2.27
N LYS A 65 -0.65 -9.96 -2.79
CA LYS A 65 0.07 -8.69 -2.65
C LYS A 65 -0.69 -7.57 -3.36
N SER A 66 -1.14 -7.80 -4.59
CA SER A 66 -1.92 -6.84 -5.38
C SER A 66 -3.27 -6.56 -4.75
N LEU A 67 -3.95 -7.58 -4.21
CA LEU A 67 -5.21 -7.42 -3.49
C LEU A 67 -5.03 -6.56 -2.23
N ARG A 68 -4.03 -6.89 -1.40
CA ARG A 68 -3.72 -6.11 -0.20
C ARG A 68 -3.35 -4.67 -0.53
N GLU A 69 -2.50 -4.47 -1.53
CA GLU A 69 -2.12 -3.13 -2.00
C GLU A 69 -3.33 -2.33 -2.48
N ARG A 70 -4.22 -2.96 -3.26
CA ARG A 70 -5.46 -2.33 -3.73
C ARG A 70 -6.31 -1.87 -2.56
N TYR A 71 -6.57 -2.75 -1.60
CA TYR A 71 -7.39 -2.41 -0.45
C TYR A 71 -6.76 -1.30 0.39
N CYS A 72 -5.52 -1.48 0.86
CA CYS A 72 -4.87 -0.56 1.78
C CYS A 72 -4.64 0.85 1.21
N ASN A 73 -4.60 1.01 -0.11
CA ASN A 73 -4.36 2.30 -0.77
C ASN A 73 -5.62 2.95 -1.35
N HIS A 74 -6.63 2.16 -1.72
CA HIS A 74 -7.76 2.67 -2.52
C HIS A 74 -9.14 2.34 -1.96
N LEU A 75 -9.30 1.29 -1.15
CA LEU A 75 -10.63 0.82 -0.73
C LEU A 75 -10.89 0.94 0.78
N ASP A 76 -9.83 1.00 1.60
CA ASP A 76 -9.98 1.16 3.04
C ASP A 76 -10.63 2.51 3.38
N PRO A 77 -11.82 2.52 4.02
CA PRO A 77 -12.56 3.76 4.30
C PRO A 77 -11.83 4.72 5.22
N ASN A 78 -10.84 4.24 5.98
CA ASN A 78 -10.02 5.04 6.88
C ASN A 78 -8.90 5.79 6.15
N VAL A 79 -8.73 5.58 4.84
CA VAL A 79 -7.77 6.30 4.02
C VAL A 79 -8.40 7.57 3.47
N ASP A 80 -7.63 8.67 3.50
CA ASP A 80 -7.97 9.87 2.76
C ASP A 80 -7.37 9.82 1.35
N HIS A 81 -8.24 9.66 0.36
CA HIS A 81 -7.89 9.61 -1.06
C HIS A 81 -7.84 11.00 -1.72
N SER A 82 -8.15 12.07 -0.99
CA SER A 82 -8.05 13.43 -1.53
C SER A 82 -6.61 13.77 -1.93
N GLU A 83 -6.46 14.84 -2.70
CA GLU A 83 -5.14 15.42 -2.87
C GLU A 83 -4.54 15.86 -1.53
N LEU A 84 -3.23 15.71 -1.39
CA LEU A 84 -2.49 16.24 -0.26
C LEU A 84 -2.66 17.77 -0.20
N THR A 85 -3.07 18.24 0.97
CA THR A 85 -3.20 19.67 1.29
C THR A 85 -1.83 20.36 1.26
N LYS A 86 -1.84 21.70 1.21
CA LYS A 86 -0.59 22.49 1.28
C LYS A 86 0.17 22.21 2.57
N GLU A 87 -0.54 22.09 3.69
CA GLU A 87 0.05 21.80 5.00
C GLU A 87 0.72 20.42 5.03
N GLU A 88 0.04 19.39 4.54
CA GLU A 88 0.61 18.03 4.46
C GLU A 88 1.84 18.00 3.55
N LYS A 89 1.78 18.67 2.39
CA LYS A 89 2.92 18.80 1.47
C LYS A 89 4.14 19.45 2.13
N LEU A 90 3.92 20.45 2.99
CA LEU A 90 4.97 21.10 3.78
C LEU A 90 5.51 20.16 4.86
N LYS A 91 4.65 19.50 5.63
CA LYS A 91 5.06 18.52 6.66
C LYS A 91 5.86 17.37 6.06
N ILE A 92 5.40 16.79 4.95
CA ILE A 92 6.12 15.72 4.24
C ILE A 92 7.52 16.17 3.83
N LYS A 93 7.64 17.40 3.29
CA LYS A 93 8.94 17.97 2.91
C LYS A 93 9.84 18.16 4.13
N PHE A 94 9.30 18.71 5.21
CA PHE A 94 10.02 18.91 6.46
C PHE A 94 10.54 17.57 7.01
N ILE A 95 9.69 16.55 7.16
CA ILE A 95 10.09 15.22 7.65
C ILE A 95 11.20 14.62 6.77
N TYR A 96 11.03 14.69 5.44
CA TYR A 96 12.04 14.21 4.49
C TYR A 96 13.40 14.91 4.67
N GLU A 97 13.41 16.24 4.77
CA GLU A 97 14.64 17.04 4.89
C GLU A 97 15.30 16.87 6.26
N SER A 98 14.50 16.81 7.33
CA SER A 98 14.98 16.64 8.71
C SER A 98 15.56 15.26 8.96
N LEU A 99 14.91 14.19 8.49
CA LEU A 99 15.33 12.81 8.74
C LEU A 99 16.25 12.25 7.65
N ARG A 100 16.35 12.93 6.49
CA ARG A 100 17.08 12.46 5.30
C ARG A 100 16.71 11.02 4.90
N THR A 101 15.46 10.63 5.11
CA THR A 101 14.98 9.26 4.83
C THR A 101 14.17 9.17 3.55
N THR A 102 14.33 8.09 2.78
CA THR A 102 13.46 7.76 1.64
C THR A 102 12.43 6.69 2.00
N SER A 103 12.28 6.35 3.29
CA SER A 103 11.24 5.44 3.77
C SER A 103 9.88 6.16 3.78
N PHE A 104 9.09 5.98 2.72
CA PHE A 104 7.77 6.59 2.62
C PHE A 104 6.81 6.11 3.72
N SER A 105 6.97 4.86 4.17
CA SER A 105 6.21 4.31 5.30
C SER A 105 6.51 5.03 6.61
N GLU A 106 7.78 5.39 6.85
CA GLU A 106 8.17 6.14 8.04
C GLU A 106 7.64 7.58 8.01
N ILE A 107 7.72 8.23 6.85
CA ILE A 107 7.13 9.56 6.66
C ILE A 107 5.60 9.50 6.86
N ALA A 108 4.94 8.47 6.34
CA ALA A 108 3.50 8.26 6.53
C ALA A 108 3.15 8.09 8.00
N ARG A 109 3.93 7.29 8.73
CA ARG A 109 3.75 7.06 10.16
C ARG A 109 3.79 8.38 10.94
N ILE A 110 4.81 9.21 10.70
CA ILE A 110 4.97 10.50 11.39
C ILE A 110 3.87 11.49 11.00
N LEU A 111 3.56 11.60 9.70
CA LEU A 111 2.48 12.49 9.23
C LEU A 111 1.15 12.14 9.92
N ASN A 112 0.83 10.85 9.98
CA ASN A 112 -0.43 10.36 10.54
C ASN A 112 -0.52 10.47 12.07
N GLN A 113 0.59 10.62 12.82
CA GLN A 113 0.51 10.90 14.26
C GLN A 113 -0.35 12.17 14.51
N SER A 114 -0.10 13.22 13.71
CA SER A 114 -0.90 14.44 13.77
C SER A 114 -2.33 14.31 13.22
N ASN A 115 -2.61 13.28 12.41
CA ASN A 115 -3.97 13.00 11.94
C ASN A 115 -4.79 12.30 13.01
N VAL A 116 -4.17 11.35 13.75
CA VAL A 116 -4.81 10.68 14.88
C VAL A 116 -5.25 11.69 15.94
N GLU A 117 -4.38 12.65 16.29
CA GLU A 117 -4.70 13.73 17.23
C GLU A 117 -5.89 14.60 16.78
N ARG A 118 -6.09 14.74 15.47
CA ARG A 118 -7.16 15.54 14.86
C ARG A 118 -8.38 14.71 14.45
N ASN A 119 -8.40 13.42 14.76
CA ASN A 119 -9.42 12.47 14.29
C ASN A 119 -9.61 12.50 12.76
N GLU A 120 -8.51 12.65 12.03
CA GLU A 120 -8.48 12.65 10.57
C GLU A 120 -8.10 11.28 10.01
N LYS A 121 -8.56 11.00 8.79
CA LYS A 121 -8.21 9.80 8.05
C LYS A 121 -6.70 9.72 7.77
N ARG A 122 -6.20 8.51 7.58
CA ARG A 122 -4.77 8.27 7.35
C ARG A 122 -4.37 8.56 5.91
N ARG A 123 -3.18 9.13 5.72
CA ARG A 123 -2.47 9.20 4.44
C ARG A 123 -1.60 7.97 4.23
N THR A 124 -1.55 7.47 3.00
CA THR A 124 -0.75 6.28 2.65
C THR A 124 0.67 6.66 2.27
N ASP A 125 1.60 5.73 2.47
CA ASP A 125 2.96 5.82 1.93
C ASP A 125 2.95 5.91 0.39
N PHE A 126 1.94 5.34 -0.27
CA PHE A 126 1.68 5.50 -1.70
C PHE A 126 1.51 6.97 -2.12
N LEU A 127 0.66 7.73 -1.43
CA LEU A 127 0.47 9.16 -1.71
C LEU A 127 1.75 9.97 -1.51
N ILE A 128 2.48 9.68 -0.43
CA ILE A 128 3.74 10.34 -0.09
C ILE A 128 4.81 10.04 -1.14
N ARG A 129 4.92 8.77 -1.56
CA ARG A 129 5.80 8.35 -2.65
C ARG A 129 5.50 9.10 -3.93
N ASN A 130 4.23 9.21 -4.31
CA ASN A 130 3.83 9.92 -5.53
C ASN A 130 4.21 11.40 -5.47
N TYR A 131 4.09 12.02 -4.29
CA TYR A 131 4.49 13.41 -4.07
C TYR A 131 6.02 13.63 -4.10
N LEU A 132 6.81 12.75 -3.46
CA LEU A 132 8.26 12.93 -3.33
C LEU A 132 9.05 12.42 -4.54
N SER A 133 8.61 11.35 -5.19
CA SER A 133 9.39 10.69 -6.25
C SER A 133 9.82 11.61 -7.40
N PRO A 134 9.01 12.54 -7.91
CA PRO A 134 9.45 13.51 -8.92
C PRO A 134 10.63 14.37 -8.45
N ARG A 135 10.63 14.79 -7.18
CA ARG A 135 11.70 15.59 -6.56
C ARG A 135 12.97 14.77 -6.38
N LEU A 136 12.84 13.58 -5.79
CA LEU A 136 13.96 12.66 -5.60
C LEU A 136 14.65 12.29 -6.91
N ARG A 137 13.87 12.05 -7.98
CA ARG A 137 14.43 11.80 -9.32
C ARG A 137 15.19 13.01 -9.86
N LYS A 138 14.68 14.23 -9.66
CA LYS A 138 15.34 15.46 -10.09
C LYS A 138 16.66 15.68 -9.32
N GLU A 139 16.63 15.55 -8.01
CA GLU A 139 17.82 15.67 -7.14
C GLU A 139 18.88 14.64 -7.51
N LYS A 140 18.48 13.37 -7.73
CA LYS A 140 19.38 12.33 -8.20
C LYS A 140 20.04 12.71 -9.53
N ARG A 141 19.27 13.15 -10.54
CA ARG A 141 19.82 13.58 -11.83
C ARG A 141 20.83 14.73 -11.69
N ILE A 142 20.54 15.70 -10.83
CA ILE A 142 21.45 16.84 -10.57
C ILE A 142 22.74 16.33 -9.94
N LYS A 143 22.63 15.49 -8.91
CA LYS A 143 23.77 14.87 -8.23
C LYS A 143 24.62 14.05 -9.20
N ASP A 144 23.98 13.24 -10.05
CA ASP A 144 24.66 12.43 -11.05
C ASP A 144 25.41 13.34 -12.04
N ARG A 145 24.79 14.42 -12.54
CA ARG A 145 25.47 15.40 -13.42
C ARG A 145 26.64 16.11 -12.75
N MET A 146 26.54 16.43 -11.46
CA MET A 146 27.58 17.11 -10.69
C MET A 146 28.66 16.15 -10.15
N SER A 147 28.51 14.84 -10.35
CA SER A 147 29.51 13.86 -9.95
C SER A 147 30.79 14.07 -10.75
N ILE A 148 31.93 14.11 -10.05
CA ILE A 148 33.27 14.28 -10.63
C ILE A 148 33.51 13.27 -11.77
N THR A 149 33.04 12.03 -11.62
CA THR A 149 33.14 11.01 -12.67
C THR A 149 32.44 11.40 -13.98
N ASN A 150 31.30 12.09 -13.91
CA ASN A 150 30.57 12.52 -15.11
C ASN A 150 31.07 13.86 -15.66
N ILE A 151 31.68 14.70 -14.81
CA ILE A 151 32.31 15.96 -15.23
C ILE A 151 33.62 15.69 -15.98
N LEU A 152 34.42 14.71 -15.52
CA LEU A 152 35.73 14.39 -16.12
C LEU A 152 35.63 13.53 -17.39
N ASN A 153 34.48 12.93 -17.68
CA ASN A 153 34.25 12.06 -18.84
C ASN A 153 33.53 12.77 -20.01
N ASN A 154 33.33 14.08 -19.94
CA ASN A 154 32.71 14.94 -20.95
C ASN A 154 33.70 16.02 -21.41
#